data_AF-A0A2T0Q2Z5-F1
#
_entry.id   AF-A0A2T0Q2Z5-F1
#
_cell.length_a   1.000
_cell.length_b   1.000
_cell.length_c   1.000
_cell.angle_alpha   90.00
_cell.angle_beta   90.00
_cell.angle_gamma   90.00
#
_symmetry.space_group_name_H-M   'P 1'
#
loop_
_entity.id
_entity.type
_entity.pdbx_description
1 polymer ?
#
loop_
_entity_poly.entity_id
_entity_poly.type
_entity_poly.pdbx_seq_one_letter_code
_entity_poly.pdbx_strand_id
1 'polypeptide(L)'
;MCTGCAPRTLDMHPPCSYSQHIDAVQAVEHETPLSHIASQAGAPSLVGDSPPPVVVTHHVRRLVRCVSVRPSPTGPRSVGGRTHTGEMVRKMTPAQLRAALQKAQRKQKQAISNYNREARKYNAAVKKAVDDYNREVRNYNSKARAHNRQIESQRHRLDQEIRRLNSRPTGSTFTNVRTSTQSFVRTYNSVDASLATQSLSPTEEHLLNLVSDEAANSVYLVNALDGDGSPQDDLSEADLRAPSMTVELSTFGNDLVQRWTGALFSLSPANPDAARHFCTSAREVVVKILDTSAPDDEVKKSDPNCEITKQGAVTRRAKISYLLSRHGVNTEQIADAVNEDVNNLLSLFRTFNDGTHGHAGRFTITELTAIRTRVESAISFLHRVVSEP
;
A
#
# COMPACT_ATOMS: atom_id res chain seq x y z
N MET A 1 -62.35 -52.30 11.83
CA MET A 1 -61.05 -52.35 11.14
C MET A 1 -60.40 -50.98 11.25
N CYS A 2 -59.27 -50.96 11.96
CA CYS A 2 -58.17 -49.99 12.08
C CYS A 2 -58.45 -48.47 12.07
N THR A 3 -58.36 -47.93 13.29
CA THR A 3 -58.05 -46.56 13.71
C THR A 3 -56.69 -46.06 13.20
N GLY A 4 -56.67 -44.79 12.74
CA GLY A 4 -55.51 -44.09 12.21
C GLY A 4 -54.55 -43.57 13.28
N CYS A 5 -53.25 -43.64 12.95
CA CYS A 5 -52.12 -43.19 13.76
C CYS A 5 -51.97 -41.66 13.80
N ALA A 6 -51.58 -41.18 14.98
CA ALA A 6 -51.15 -39.82 15.27
C ALA A 6 -49.73 -39.51 14.72
N PRO A 7 -49.37 -38.22 14.50
CA PRO A 7 -48.00 -37.82 14.19
C PRO A 7 -47.14 -37.69 15.47
N ARG A 8 -45.92 -38.23 15.40
CA ARG A 8 -44.85 -38.08 16.40
C ARG A 8 -44.18 -36.70 16.27
N THR A 9 -44.13 -35.99 17.38
CA THR A 9 -43.22 -34.88 17.67
C THR A 9 -41.78 -35.40 17.79
N LEU A 10 -40.85 -34.77 17.07
CA LEU A 10 -39.41 -34.97 17.23
C LEU A 10 -38.81 -33.70 17.83
N ASP A 11 -38.43 -33.82 19.10
CA ASP A 11 -37.56 -32.90 19.82
C ASP A 11 -36.18 -32.85 19.15
N MET A 12 -35.70 -31.64 18.85
CA MET A 12 -34.28 -31.39 18.67
C MET A 12 -33.83 -30.27 19.60
N HIS A 13 -32.88 -30.65 20.46
CA HIS A 13 -32.18 -29.83 21.43
C HIS A 13 -31.33 -28.71 20.77
N PRO A 14 -31.05 -27.62 21.51
CA PRO A 14 -30.24 -26.50 21.04
C PRO A 14 -28.74 -26.75 21.22
N PRO A 15 -27.85 -26.23 20.36
CA PRO A 15 -26.43 -26.19 20.67
C PRO A 15 -26.08 -24.92 21.47
N CYS A 16 -25.63 -25.18 22.69
CA CYS A 16 -24.53 -24.56 23.45
C CYS A 16 -24.15 -23.09 23.16
N SER A 17 -24.40 -22.28 24.17
CA SER A 17 -23.71 -21.03 24.47
C SER A 17 -22.20 -21.23 24.66
N TYR A 18 -21.38 -20.44 23.96
CA TYR A 18 -19.98 -20.24 24.33
C TYR A 18 -19.79 -18.76 24.69
N SER A 19 -19.57 -18.51 25.96
CA SER A 19 -19.24 -17.22 26.56
C SER A 19 -17.92 -17.38 27.31
N GLN A 20 -17.09 -16.33 27.23
CA GLN A 20 -15.91 -16.03 28.06
C GLN A 20 -14.61 -16.79 27.77
N HIS A 21 -13.58 -16.04 27.34
CA HIS A 21 -12.37 -15.76 28.13
C HIS A 21 -11.29 -15.15 27.24
N ILE A 22 -11.01 -13.85 27.34
CA ILE A 22 -9.64 -13.31 27.27
C ILE A 22 -9.57 -12.11 28.21
N ASP A 23 -8.98 -12.32 29.37
CA ASP A 23 -8.39 -11.28 30.22
C ASP A 23 -6.96 -11.71 30.55
N ALA A 24 -6.07 -10.72 30.62
CA ALA A 24 -4.77 -10.70 31.27
C ALA A 24 -3.62 -11.56 30.70
N VAL A 25 -2.61 -10.87 30.13
CA VAL A 25 -1.20 -11.28 30.26
C VAL A 25 -0.43 -10.12 30.88
N GLN A 26 -0.09 -10.30 32.15
CA GLN A 26 0.87 -9.51 32.91
C GLN A 26 2.31 -9.94 32.60
N ALA A 27 3.20 -8.99 32.88
CA ALA A 27 4.65 -9.04 32.76
C ALA A 27 5.32 -10.23 33.47
N VAL A 28 6.41 -10.72 32.88
CA VAL A 28 7.48 -11.44 33.58
C VAL A 28 8.82 -10.93 33.06
N GLU A 29 9.55 -10.27 33.97
CA GLU A 29 10.97 -9.96 33.85
C GLU A 29 11.79 -11.25 34.04
N HIS A 30 12.84 -11.45 33.25
CA HIS A 30 13.94 -12.33 33.64
C HIS A 30 15.28 -11.84 33.10
N GLU A 31 16.23 -11.73 34.03
CA GLU A 31 17.63 -11.35 33.85
C GLU A 31 18.46 -12.43 33.13
N THR A 32 19.61 -11.98 32.62
CA THR A 32 20.64 -12.69 31.83
C THR A 32 21.41 -13.77 32.62
N PRO A 33 22.26 -14.61 31.96
CA PRO A 33 23.70 -14.24 31.89
C PRO A 33 24.46 -14.65 30.60
N LEU A 34 25.54 -13.91 30.37
CA LEU A 34 26.61 -14.04 29.36
C LEU A 34 27.49 -15.29 29.51
N SER A 35 27.93 -15.89 28.39
CA SER A 35 29.27 -16.50 28.26
C SER A 35 29.73 -16.69 26.80
N HIS A 36 30.98 -16.26 26.52
CA HIS A 36 32.07 -16.73 25.62
C HIS A 36 31.77 -17.59 24.35
N ILE A 37 32.48 -17.59 23.20
CA ILE A 37 33.75 -17.04 22.65
C ILE A 37 33.79 -17.25 21.11
N ALA A 38 34.33 -16.25 20.39
CA ALA A 38 35.20 -16.22 19.20
C ALA A 38 34.98 -16.98 17.85
N SER A 39 35.21 -16.16 16.80
CA SER A 39 36.03 -16.38 15.59
C SER A 39 35.43 -17.10 14.37
N GLN A 40 35.19 -16.34 13.29
CA GLN A 40 36.05 -16.37 12.11
C GLN A 40 35.74 -15.20 11.15
N ALA A 41 36.80 -14.67 10.55
CA ALA A 41 36.81 -13.54 9.64
C ALA A 41 36.65 -14.01 8.18
N GLY A 42 35.87 -13.28 7.40
CA GLY A 42 35.81 -13.35 5.94
C GLY A 42 34.93 -12.23 5.40
N ALA A 43 35.52 -11.31 4.63
CA ALA A 43 34.84 -10.22 3.94
C ALA A 43 35.51 -10.03 2.55
N PRO A 44 34.89 -9.30 1.61
CA PRO A 44 33.46 -9.27 1.24
C PRO A 44 33.24 -9.36 -0.29
N SER A 45 31.99 -9.56 -0.71
CA SER A 45 31.50 -9.13 -2.03
C SER A 45 30.21 -8.31 -1.86
N LEU A 46 30.16 -7.18 -2.55
CA LEU A 46 29.14 -6.14 -2.51
C LEU A 46 27.92 -6.50 -3.37
N VAL A 47 26.75 -5.97 -2.97
CA VAL A 47 25.67 -5.31 -3.74
C VAL A 47 24.29 -5.69 -3.17
N GLY A 48 23.52 -4.68 -2.75
CA GLY A 48 22.07 -4.78 -2.47
C GLY A 48 21.60 -3.99 -1.25
N ASP A 49 21.23 -2.73 -1.44
CA ASP A 49 20.67 -1.83 -0.42
C ASP A 49 19.21 -2.17 -0.08
N SER A 50 18.94 -2.49 1.19
CA SER A 50 17.69 -2.22 1.93
C SER A 50 17.92 -2.50 3.42
N PRO A 51 17.65 -1.56 4.35
CA PRO A 51 17.86 -1.80 5.77
C PRO A 51 16.65 -2.53 6.41
N PRO A 52 16.88 -3.47 7.34
CA PRO A 52 15.81 -4.14 8.09
C PRO A 52 15.21 -3.23 9.17
N PRO A 53 14.02 -3.55 9.72
CA PRO A 53 13.38 -2.77 10.76
C PRO A 53 14.16 -2.86 12.07
N VAL A 54 14.63 -1.72 12.58
CA VAL A 54 15.33 -1.64 13.87
C VAL A 54 14.36 -1.20 14.97
N VAL A 55 14.09 -2.12 15.88
CA VAL A 55 13.64 -1.83 17.25
C VAL A 55 14.78 -1.07 17.94
N VAL A 56 14.59 0.22 18.23
CA VAL A 56 15.62 1.05 18.86
C VAL A 56 15.62 0.83 20.36
N THR A 57 16.56 0.01 20.84
CA THR A 57 17.20 0.20 22.14
C THR A 57 18.47 1.03 21.95
N HIS A 58 18.69 1.99 22.84
CA HIS A 58 19.79 2.96 22.79
C HIS A 58 21.17 2.28 22.77
N HIS A 59 21.98 2.52 21.73
CA HIS A 59 23.44 2.65 21.87
C HIS A 59 24.06 3.42 20.69
N VAL A 60 24.52 4.64 21.00
CA VAL A 60 25.33 5.46 20.10
C VAL A 60 26.76 4.91 20.09
N ARG A 61 27.18 4.27 18.99
CA ARG A 61 28.60 4.02 18.68
C ARG A 61 28.92 4.40 17.23
N ARG A 62 29.55 5.58 17.10
CA ARG A 62 30.77 5.87 16.33
C ARG A 62 30.91 5.31 14.90
N LEU A 63 30.87 6.22 13.92
CA LEU A 63 31.77 6.22 12.76
C LEU A 63 32.42 7.61 12.67
N VAL A 64 33.47 7.80 13.48
CA VAL A 64 34.35 8.96 13.38
C VAL A 64 35.37 8.64 12.29
N ARG A 65 35.13 9.12 11.06
CA ARG A 65 36.21 9.34 10.10
C ARG A 65 37.05 10.48 10.66
N CYS A 66 38.16 10.13 11.33
CA CYS A 66 39.22 11.08 11.62
C CYS A 66 39.78 11.59 10.29
N VAL A 67 39.32 12.77 9.85
CA VAL A 67 40.06 13.57 8.89
C VAL A 67 41.27 14.12 9.63
N SER A 68 42.34 13.32 9.62
CA SER A 68 43.66 13.78 10.02
C SER A 68 44.08 14.83 9.01
N VAL A 69 43.97 16.11 9.37
CA VAL A 69 44.61 17.21 8.65
C VAL A 69 46.11 16.97 8.75
N ARG A 70 46.67 16.33 7.71
CA ARG A 70 48.12 16.16 7.56
C ARG A 70 48.75 17.54 7.44
N PRO A 71 49.73 17.92 8.28
CA PRO A 71 50.59 19.03 7.96
C PRO A 71 51.41 18.66 6.71
N SER A 72 51.44 19.55 5.72
CA SER A 72 52.22 19.40 4.50
C SER A 72 53.70 19.12 4.83
N PRO A 73 54.34 18.11 4.22
CA PRO A 73 55.78 17.92 4.34
C PRO A 73 56.48 18.85 3.35
N THR A 74 56.91 20.02 3.81
CA THR A 74 57.93 20.79 3.09
C THR A 74 59.28 20.10 3.30
N GLY A 75 59.65 19.23 2.37
CA GLY A 75 61.00 18.67 2.30
C GLY A 75 62.02 19.76 1.93
N PRO A 76 63.20 19.80 2.58
CA PRO A 76 64.25 20.74 2.21
C PRO A 76 65.01 20.21 0.99
N ARG A 77 65.08 21.02 -0.08
CA ARG A 77 66.11 20.90 -1.12
C ARG A 77 67.40 21.52 -0.59
N SER A 78 68.44 20.71 -0.46
CA SER A 78 69.82 21.13 -0.23
C SER A 78 70.61 21.04 -1.52
N VAL A 79 71.10 22.18 -2.03
CA VAL A 79 72.37 22.45 -2.77
C VAL A 79 72.45 23.99 -2.83
N GLY A 80 73.53 24.73 -2.59
CA GLY A 80 74.95 24.49 -2.34
C GLY A 80 75.57 25.81 -1.84
N GLY A 81 76.81 25.75 -1.38
CA GLY A 81 77.32 26.63 -0.33
C GLY A 81 77.76 28.05 -0.70
N ARG A 82 77.99 28.84 0.36
CA ARG A 82 79.02 29.88 0.40
C ARG A 82 79.44 30.13 1.84
N THR A 83 80.75 30.16 2.01
CA THR A 83 81.51 30.18 3.25
C THR A 83 81.70 31.58 3.84
N HIS A 84 81.80 31.62 5.17
CA HIS A 84 82.40 32.64 6.05
C HIS A 84 81.68 33.99 6.26
N THR A 85 81.29 34.25 7.51
CA THR A 85 81.86 35.31 8.40
C THR A 85 81.21 35.23 9.79
N GLY A 86 81.96 35.61 10.83
CA GLY A 86 81.72 35.28 12.24
C GLY A 86 80.33 35.60 12.80
N GLU A 87 79.73 34.59 13.43
CA GLU A 87 78.49 34.68 14.18
C GLU A 87 78.77 35.29 15.57
N MET A 88 78.73 36.62 15.64
CA MET A 88 78.55 37.29 16.93
C MET A 88 77.14 36.98 17.43
N VAL A 89 77.05 36.25 18.55
CA VAL A 89 75.80 36.05 19.29
C VAL A 89 75.25 37.41 19.69
N ARG A 90 74.38 37.98 18.84
CA ARG A 90 73.69 39.24 19.09
C ARG A 90 72.74 39.01 20.26
N LYS A 91 73.15 39.44 21.46
CA LYS A 91 72.30 39.45 22.64
C LYS A 91 71.06 40.29 22.33
N MET A 92 69.91 39.64 22.35
CA MET A 92 68.61 40.25 22.10
C MET A 92 68.37 41.35 23.15
N THR A 93 68.08 42.57 22.73
CA THR A 93 67.85 43.67 23.68
C THR A 93 66.51 43.43 24.42
N PRO A 94 66.33 43.96 25.65
CA PRO A 94 65.08 43.81 26.39
C PRO A 94 63.82 44.24 25.60
N ALA A 95 63.96 45.24 24.72
CA ALA A 95 62.90 45.68 23.81
C ALA A 95 62.57 44.63 22.74
N GLN A 96 63.58 43.98 22.16
CA GLN A 96 63.39 42.90 21.20
C GLN A 96 62.71 41.68 21.84
N LEU A 97 63.09 41.32 23.09
CA LEU A 97 62.44 40.25 23.84
C LEU A 97 60.95 40.52 24.08
N ARG A 98 60.60 41.74 24.52
CA ARG A 98 59.20 42.16 24.69
C ARG A 98 58.42 42.10 23.38
N ALA A 99 59.02 42.56 22.28
CA ALA A 99 58.40 42.49 20.96
C ALA A 99 58.18 41.03 20.50
N ALA A 100 59.13 40.13 20.76
CA ALA A 100 58.99 38.72 20.46
C ALA A 100 57.90 38.04 21.31
N LEU A 101 57.81 38.35 22.60
CA LEU A 101 56.74 37.88 23.48
C LEU A 101 55.36 38.36 23.02
N GLN A 102 55.21 39.65 22.68
CA GLN A 102 53.96 40.18 22.14
C GLN A 102 53.59 39.51 20.81
N LYS A 103 54.56 39.26 19.93
CA LYS A 103 54.35 38.54 18.66
C LYS A 103 53.89 37.10 18.91
N ALA A 104 54.51 36.39 19.84
CA ALA A 104 54.12 35.03 20.23
C ALA A 104 52.70 35.01 20.81
N GLN A 105 52.38 35.95 21.70
CA GLN A 105 51.05 36.09 22.31
C GLN A 105 49.98 36.41 21.25
N ARG A 106 50.26 37.29 20.28
CA ARG A 106 49.35 37.59 19.16
C ARG A 106 49.10 36.35 18.29
N LYS A 107 50.16 35.60 17.95
CA LYS A 107 50.04 34.33 17.21
C LYS A 107 49.18 33.31 17.95
N GLN A 108 49.37 33.17 19.26
CA GLN A 108 48.56 32.29 20.09
C GLN A 108 47.10 32.72 20.12
N LYS A 109 46.81 34.01 20.33
CA LYS A 109 45.44 34.55 20.27
C LYS A 109 44.78 34.30 18.90
N GLN A 110 45.53 34.48 17.81
CA GLN A 110 45.04 34.22 16.46
C GLN A 110 44.75 32.73 16.23
N ALA A 111 45.63 31.83 16.70
CA ALA A 111 45.42 30.39 16.63
C ALA A 111 44.17 29.96 17.40
N ILE A 112 43.97 30.48 18.62
CA ILE A 112 42.76 30.23 19.43
C ILE A 112 41.51 30.75 18.73
N SER A 113 41.56 31.97 18.18
CA SER A 113 40.44 32.55 17.44
C SER A 113 40.07 31.72 16.20
N ASN A 114 41.08 31.28 15.44
CA ASN A 114 40.88 30.40 14.27
C ASN A 114 40.27 29.05 14.69
N TYR A 115 40.80 28.43 15.74
CA TYR A 115 40.25 27.19 16.29
C TYR A 115 38.79 27.35 16.72
N ASN A 116 38.48 28.41 17.48
CA ASN A 116 37.11 28.68 17.94
C ASN A 116 36.15 28.93 16.78
N ARG A 117 36.61 29.59 15.70
CA ARG A 117 35.81 29.78 14.48
C ARG A 117 35.52 28.46 13.80
N GLU A 118 36.52 27.62 13.58
CA GLU A 118 36.34 26.29 12.97
C GLU A 118 35.47 25.38 13.85
N ALA A 119 35.66 25.40 15.17
CA ALA A 119 34.83 24.64 16.10
C ALA A 119 33.36 25.08 16.06
N ARG A 120 33.07 26.39 16.01
CA ARG A 120 31.70 26.89 15.82
C ARG A 120 31.11 26.49 14.49
N LYS A 121 31.89 26.56 13.41
CA LYS A 121 31.47 26.15 12.06
C LYS A 121 31.15 24.65 12.03
N TYR A 122 32.00 23.82 12.62
CA TYR A 122 31.77 22.39 12.76
C TYR A 122 30.50 22.11 13.58
N ASN A 123 30.35 22.73 14.75
CA ASN A 123 29.18 22.54 15.60
C ASN A 123 27.89 22.99 14.92
N ALA A 124 27.92 24.10 14.16
CA ALA A 124 26.78 24.55 13.37
C ALA A 124 26.43 23.56 12.24
N ALA A 125 27.44 23.00 11.57
CA ALA A 125 27.24 21.98 10.54
C ALA A 125 26.65 20.68 11.12
N VAL A 126 27.17 20.21 12.26
CA VAL A 126 26.63 19.03 12.97
C VAL A 126 25.19 19.29 13.41
N LYS A 127 24.91 20.44 14.02
CA LYS A 127 23.55 20.82 14.42
C LYS A 127 22.60 20.82 13.22
N LYS A 128 23.01 21.43 12.10
CA LYS A 128 22.22 21.43 10.87
C LYS A 128 21.93 20.02 10.37
N ALA A 129 22.94 19.15 10.32
CA ALA A 129 22.77 17.76 9.88
C ALA A 129 21.79 16.98 10.78
N VAL A 130 21.84 17.19 12.10
CA VAL A 130 20.91 16.59 13.05
C VAL A 130 19.49 17.14 12.88
N ASP A 131 19.35 18.46 12.68
CA ASP A 131 18.05 19.10 12.48
C ASP A 131 17.41 18.66 11.15
N ASP A 132 18.20 18.48 10.10
CA ASP A 132 17.75 17.99 8.79
C ASP A 132 17.32 16.52 8.89
N TYR A 133 18.11 15.65 9.52
CA TYR A 133 17.72 14.26 9.78
C TYR A 133 16.43 14.15 10.61
N ASN A 134 16.32 14.92 11.70
CA ASN A 134 15.11 14.93 12.53
C ASN A 134 13.88 15.39 11.75
N ARG A 135 14.04 16.32 10.80
CA ARG A 135 12.97 16.76 9.91
C ARG A 135 12.52 15.65 8.98
N GLU A 136 13.46 14.92 8.37
CA GLU A 136 13.17 13.77 7.51
C GLU A 136 12.44 12.68 8.30
N VAL A 137 12.89 12.34 9.50
CA VAL A 137 12.23 11.36 10.37
C VAL A 137 10.81 11.79 10.73
N ARG A 138 10.58 13.07 11.06
CA ARG A 138 9.23 13.57 11.34
C ARG A 138 8.32 13.50 10.11
N ASN A 139 8.85 13.82 8.94
CA ASN A 139 8.11 13.75 7.67
C ASN A 139 7.77 12.29 7.30
N TYR A 140 8.69 11.36 7.54
CA TYR A 140 8.43 9.93 7.36
C TYR A 140 7.35 9.45 8.33
N ASN A 141 7.48 9.76 9.62
CA ASN A 141 6.52 9.36 10.65
C ASN A 141 5.13 9.96 10.43
N SER A 142 5.03 11.20 9.92
CA SER A 142 3.73 11.80 9.60
C SER A 142 3.04 11.11 8.44
N LYS A 143 3.80 10.73 7.39
CA LYS A 143 3.30 9.92 6.26
C LYS A 143 2.87 8.53 6.72
N ALA A 144 3.69 7.84 7.51
CA ALA A 144 3.36 6.51 8.05
C ALA A 144 2.07 6.55 8.91
N ARG A 145 1.90 7.56 9.77
CA ARG A 145 0.66 7.73 10.55
C ARG A 145 -0.55 8.04 9.69
N ALA A 146 -0.39 8.83 8.63
CA ALA A 146 -1.48 9.12 7.70
C ALA A 146 -1.92 7.84 6.98
N HIS A 147 -0.95 7.06 6.50
CA HIS A 147 -1.18 5.77 5.86
C HIS A 147 -1.86 4.76 6.80
N ASN A 148 -1.37 4.58 8.02
CA ASN A 148 -1.97 3.64 8.98
C ASN A 148 -3.41 4.02 9.33
N ARG A 149 -3.70 5.32 9.49
CA ARG A 149 -5.08 5.79 9.71
C ARG A 149 -5.99 5.48 8.52
N GLN A 150 -5.46 5.58 7.30
CA GLN A 150 -6.21 5.21 6.11
C GLN A 150 -6.54 3.70 6.14
N ILE A 151 -5.56 2.83 6.37
CA ILE A 151 -5.78 1.38 6.47
C ILE A 151 -6.80 1.03 7.57
N GLU A 152 -6.65 1.60 8.76
CA GLU A 152 -7.59 1.40 9.86
C GLU A 152 -9.01 1.83 9.48
N SER A 153 -9.15 2.98 8.82
CA SER A 153 -10.45 3.46 8.35
C SER A 153 -11.08 2.56 7.31
N GLN A 154 -10.29 2.02 6.37
CA GLN A 154 -10.75 1.09 5.33
C GLN A 154 -11.23 -0.23 5.94
N ARG A 155 -10.43 -0.80 6.87
CA ARG A 155 -10.80 -2.03 7.60
C ARG A 155 -12.06 -1.83 8.43
N HIS A 156 -12.15 -0.72 9.17
CA HIS A 156 -13.36 -0.40 9.94
C HIS A 156 -14.59 -0.23 9.06
N ARG A 157 -14.46 0.39 7.89
CA ARG A 157 -15.55 0.52 6.91
C ARG A 157 -16.00 -0.86 6.42
N LEU A 158 -15.07 -1.72 6.02
CA LEU A 158 -15.39 -3.08 5.59
C LEU A 158 -16.09 -3.88 6.71
N ASP A 159 -15.56 -3.84 7.94
CA ASP A 159 -16.15 -4.52 9.09
C ASP A 159 -17.56 -4.02 9.42
N GLN A 160 -17.81 -2.71 9.28
CA GLN A 160 -19.12 -2.11 9.47
C GLN A 160 -20.09 -2.61 8.41
N GLU A 161 -19.70 -2.61 7.15
CA GLU A 161 -20.53 -3.09 6.05
C GLU A 161 -20.83 -4.59 6.17
N ILE A 162 -19.86 -5.41 6.59
CA ILE A 162 -20.06 -6.84 6.88
C ILE A 162 -21.05 -7.03 8.03
N ARG A 163 -20.94 -6.24 9.10
CA ARG A 163 -21.86 -6.30 10.23
C ARG A 163 -23.30 -5.96 9.80
N ARG A 164 -23.46 -4.97 8.93
CA ARG A 164 -24.77 -4.62 8.33
C ARG A 164 -25.32 -5.75 7.45
N LEU A 165 -24.47 -6.35 6.62
CA LEU A 165 -24.86 -7.49 5.78
C LEU A 165 -25.33 -8.70 6.60
N ASN A 166 -24.61 -8.99 7.69
CA ASN A 166 -24.90 -10.14 8.54
C ASN A 166 -26.08 -9.94 9.50
N SER A 167 -26.40 -8.70 9.87
CA SER A 167 -27.53 -8.41 10.77
C SER A 167 -28.89 -8.57 10.08
N ARG A 168 -28.90 -8.67 8.74
CA ARG A 168 -30.14 -8.66 7.94
C ARG A 168 -30.49 -10.04 7.40
N PRO A 169 -31.78 -10.40 7.41
CA PRO A 169 -32.25 -11.63 6.78
C PRO A 169 -31.84 -11.70 5.31
N THR A 170 -31.54 -12.90 4.83
CA THR A 170 -31.21 -13.11 3.41
C THR A 170 -32.43 -12.84 2.54
N GLY A 171 -32.41 -11.72 1.81
CA GLY A 171 -33.39 -11.44 0.76
C GLY A 171 -33.27 -12.44 -0.40
N SER A 172 -34.39 -12.75 -1.04
CA SER A 172 -34.43 -13.73 -2.14
C SER A 172 -34.08 -13.14 -3.52
N THR A 173 -33.99 -11.81 -3.65
CA THR A 173 -33.94 -11.13 -4.95
C THR A 173 -32.54 -11.06 -5.59
N PHE A 174 -31.49 -10.97 -4.79
CA PHE A 174 -30.11 -10.81 -5.28
C PHE A 174 -29.15 -11.85 -4.66
N THR A 175 -29.63 -13.08 -4.49
CA THR A 175 -28.87 -14.17 -3.87
C THR A 175 -27.54 -14.42 -4.55
N ASN A 176 -27.48 -14.41 -5.89
CA ASN A 176 -26.24 -14.59 -6.65
C ASN A 176 -25.20 -13.50 -6.35
N VAL A 177 -25.62 -12.22 -6.32
CA VAL A 177 -24.74 -11.09 -5.99
C VAL A 177 -24.25 -11.22 -4.55
N ARG A 178 -25.16 -11.53 -3.61
CA ARG A 178 -24.82 -11.72 -2.20
C ARG A 178 -23.83 -12.86 -1.98
N THR A 179 -24.07 -14.03 -2.56
CA THR A 179 -23.16 -15.19 -2.46
C THR A 179 -21.80 -14.87 -3.06
N SER A 180 -21.79 -14.20 -4.20
CA SER A 180 -20.56 -13.73 -4.85
C SER A 180 -19.79 -12.73 -3.98
N THR A 181 -20.48 -11.79 -3.32
CA THR A 181 -19.85 -10.82 -2.42
C THR A 181 -19.31 -11.50 -1.16
N GLN A 182 -20.04 -12.46 -0.60
CA GLN A 182 -19.56 -13.26 0.53
C GLN A 182 -18.35 -14.13 0.16
N SER A 183 -18.28 -14.64 -1.07
CA SER A 183 -17.10 -15.33 -1.60
C SER A 183 -15.91 -14.37 -1.64
N PHE A 184 -16.09 -13.19 -2.23
CA PHE A 184 -15.04 -12.19 -2.33
C PHE A 184 -14.50 -11.72 -0.97
N VAL A 185 -15.37 -11.37 -0.04
CA VAL A 185 -14.97 -10.97 1.32
C VAL A 185 -14.19 -12.10 2.04
N ARG A 186 -14.61 -13.36 1.87
CA ARG A 186 -13.88 -14.50 2.45
C ARG A 186 -12.50 -14.66 1.85
N THR A 187 -12.39 -14.55 0.53
CA THR A 187 -11.09 -14.60 -0.17
C THR A 187 -10.19 -13.47 0.30
N TYR A 188 -10.68 -12.22 0.32
CA TYR A 188 -9.92 -11.09 0.83
C TYR A 188 -9.43 -11.30 2.27
N ASN A 189 -10.32 -11.68 3.20
CA ASN A 189 -9.94 -11.91 4.60
C ASN A 189 -8.91 -13.04 4.74
N SER A 190 -9.02 -14.10 3.92
CA SER A 190 -8.05 -15.18 3.90
C SER A 190 -6.68 -14.71 3.38
N VAL A 191 -6.67 -13.87 2.35
CA VAL A 191 -5.46 -13.29 1.77
C VAL A 191 -4.81 -12.34 2.78
N ASP A 192 -5.55 -11.39 3.34
CA ASP A 192 -5.06 -10.44 4.36
C ASP A 192 -4.46 -11.19 5.57
N ALA A 193 -5.15 -12.21 6.08
CA ALA A 193 -4.64 -13.03 7.18
C ALA A 193 -3.35 -13.80 6.81
N SER A 194 -3.27 -14.33 5.58
CA SER A 194 -2.09 -15.08 5.12
C SER A 194 -0.86 -14.18 4.90
N LEU A 195 -1.08 -12.92 4.55
CA LEU A 195 -0.04 -11.93 4.26
C LEU A 195 0.34 -11.09 5.49
N ALA A 196 -0.44 -11.11 6.57
CA ALA A 196 -0.21 -10.31 7.78
C ALA A 196 1.18 -10.52 8.44
N THR A 197 1.82 -11.67 8.20
CA THR A 197 3.16 -11.98 8.75
C THR A 197 4.28 -11.84 7.72
N GLN A 198 3.94 -11.53 6.47
CA GLN A 198 4.89 -11.42 5.37
C GLN A 198 5.32 -9.97 5.17
N SER A 199 6.55 -9.77 4.72
CA SER A 199 7.01 -8.45 4.29
C SER A 199 6.52 -8.20 2.87
N LEU A 200 5.43 -7.46 2.73
CA LEU A 200 4.93 -7.03 1.43
C LEU A 200 5.77 -5.88 0.87
N SER A 201 5.91 -5.84 -0.45
CA SER A 201 6.39 -4.64 -1.12
C SER A 201 5.35 -3.51 -1.04
N PRO A 202 5.76 -2.23 -1.19
CA PRO A 202 4.81 -1.11 -1.18
C PRO A 202 3.70 -1.23 -2.23
N THR A 203 4.00 -1.80 -3.41
CA THR A 203 3.02 -2.03 -4.48
C THR A 203 2.01 -3.10 -4.07
N GLU A 204 2.45 -4.20 -3.45
CA GLU A 204 1.57 -5.26 -2.94
C GLU A 204 0.67 -4.77 -1.81
N GLU A 205 1.21 -3.99 -0.87
CA GLU A 205 0.43 -3.38 0.21
C GLU A 205 -0.61 -2.40 -0.36
N HIS A 206 -0.22 -1.58 -1.35
CA HIS A 206 -1.16 -0.68 -2.03
C HIS A 206 -2.31 -1.44 -2.70
N LEU A 207 -2.00 -2.50 -3.46
CA LEU A 207 -3.01 -3.31 -4.12
C LEU A 207 -3.93 -4.01 -3.13
N LEU A 208 -3.41 -4.54 -2.03
CA LEU A 208 -4.23 -5.18 -0.99
C LEU A 208 -5.21 -4.18 -0.36
N ASN A 209 -4.79 -2.94 -0.14
CA ASN A 209 -5.66 -1.86 0.34
C ASN A 209 -6.76 -1.53 -0.69
N LEU A 210 -6.44 -1.51 -1.99
CA LEU A 210 -7.45 -1.32 -3.04
C LEU A 210 -8.45 -2.47 -3.09
N VAL A 211 -8.00 -3.72 -2.94
CA VAL A 211 -8.90 -4.89 -2.82
C VAL A 211 -9.81 -4.76 -1.62
N SER A 212 -9.31 -4.27 -0.47
CA SER A 212 -10.14 -4.02 0.71
C SER A 212 -11.27 -3.03 0.41
N ASP A 213 -10.97 -1.96 -0.34
CA ASP A 213 -11.97 -0.97 -0.74
C ASP A 213 -13.01 -1.57 -1.69
N GLU A 214 -12.59 -2.39 -2.65
CA GLU A 214 -13.51 -3.12 -3.53
C GLU A 214 -14.40 -4.11 -2.78
N ALA A 215 -13.86 -4.79 -1.77
CA ALA A 215 -14.64 -5.66 -0.89
C ALA A 215 -15.68 -4.84 -0.13
N ALA A 216 -15.31 -3.69 0.41
CA ALA A 216 -16.24 -2.80 1.11
C ALA A 216 -17.34 -2.27 0.16
N ASN A 217 -16.99 -1.85 -1.05
CA ASN A 217 -17.94 -1.40 -2.07
C ASN A 217 -18.89 -2.52 -2.50
N SER A 218 -18.40 -3.75 -2.59
CA SER A 218 -19.22 -4.93 -2.91
C SER A 218 -20.25 -5.24 -1.82
N VAL A 219 -19.86 -5.09 -0.55
CA VAL A 219 -20.78 -5.29 0.58
C VAL A 219 -21.79 -4.15 0.67
N TYR A 220 -21.34 -2.91 0.50
CA TYR A 220 -22.22 -1.74 0.44
C TYR A 220 -23.30 -1.87 -0.64
N LEU A 221 -22.93 -2.35 -1.83
CA LEU A 221 -23.90 -2.64 -2.90
C LEU A 221 -24.98 -3.63 -2.45
N VAL A 222 -24.60 -4.73 -1.81
CA VAL A 222 -25.58 -5.72 -1.34
C VAL A 222 -26.47 -5.13 -0.24
N ASN A 223 -25.91 -4.35 0.68
CA ASN A 223 -26.69 -3.66 1.71
C ASN A 223 -27.70 -2.69 1.08
N ALA A 224 -27.29 -1.93 0.07
CA ALA A 224 -28.17 -1.02 -0.66
C ALA A 224 -29.29 -1.76 -1.40
N LEU A 225 -28.98 -2.87 -2.09
CA LEU A 225 -29.96 -3.72 -2.77
C LEU A 225 -30.93 -4.44 -1.80
N ASP A 226 -30.51 -4.69 -0.57
CA ASP A 226 -31.37 -5.19 0.50
C ASP A 226 -32.17 -4.03 1.17
N GLY A 227 -32.02 -2.78 0.73
CA GLY A 227 -32.73 -1.61 1.25
C GLY A 227 -32.12 -0.96 2.51
N ASP A 228 -30.85 -1.20 2.79
CA ASP A 228 -30.04 -0.53 3.84
C ASP A 228 -28.90 0.26 3.19
N GLY A 229 -29.22 0.99 2.12
CA GLY A 229 -28.32 2.00 1.60
C GLY A 229 -28.30 3.24 2.51
N SER A 230 -27.44 4.20 2.21
CA SER A 230 -27.44 5.50 2.90
C SER A 230 -27.93 6.58 1.95
N PRO A 231 -29.20 7.03 2.06
CA PRO A 231 -29.73 8.09 1.21
C PRO A 231 -28.98 9.43 1.33
N GLN A 232 -28.18 9.62 2.37
CA GLN A 232 -27.33 10.80 2.55
C GLN A 232 -26.11 10.79 1.61
N ASP A 233 -25.67 9.60 1.21
CA ASP A 233 -24.54 9.39 0.30
C ASP A 233 -25.01 9.24 -1.16
N ASP A 234 -26.32 9.37 -1.41
CA ASP A 234 -26.91 9.24 -2.73
C ASP A 234 -26.45 10.36 -3.67
N LEU A 235 -26.10 9.97 -4.88
CA LEU A 235 -25.88 10.92 -5.95
C LEU A 235 -27.21 11.51 -6.40
N SER A 236 -27.23 12.80 -6.75
CA SER A 236 -28.38 13.35 -7.46
C SER A 236 -28.57 12.64 -8.80
N GLU A 237 -29.78 12.70 -9.38
CA GLU A 237 -30.01 12.11 -10.71
C GLU A 237 -29.10 12.71 -11.80
N ALA A 238 -28.77 13.99 -11.67
CA ALA A 238 -27.81 14.66 -12.55
C ALA A 238 -26.40 14.11 -12.33
N ASP A 239 -25.99 13.97 -11.07
CA ASP A 239 -24.68 13.44 -10.73
C ASP A 239 -24.53 11.99 -11.17
N LEU A 240 -25.58 11.15 -11.03
CA LEU A 240 -25.63 9.75 -11.48
C LEU A 240 -25.25 9.57 -12.96
N ARG A 241 -25.52 10.58 -13.80
CA ARG A 241 -25.21 10.58 -15.23
C ARG A 241 -24.02 11.46 -15.60
N ALA A 242 -23.45 12.17 -14.62
CA ALA A 242 -22.33 13.06 -14.86
C ALA A 242 -21.11 12.26 -15.35
N PRO A 243 -20.37 12.77 -16.36
CA PRO A 243 -19.19 12.09 -16.88
C PRO A 243 -18.18 11.73 -15.77
N SER A 244 -17.66 10.52 -15.82
CA SER A 244 -16.57 10.03 -14.97
C SER A 244 -15.62 9.15 -15.78
N MET A 245 -14.44 8.88 -15.24
CA MET A 245 -13.41 7.99 -15.82
C MET A 245 -12.95 8.33 -17.25
N THR A 246 -13.24 9.52 -17.76
CA THR A 246 -12.92 9.93 -19.14
C THR A 246 -11.42 9.88 -19.41
N VAL A 247 -10.61 10.29 -18.43
CA VAL A 247 -9.14 10.35 -18.57
C VAL A 247 -8.57 8.93 -18.56
N GLU A 248 -8.96 8.13 -17.57
CA GLU A 248 -8.53 6.76 -17.36
C GLU A 248 -8.87 5.89 -18.58
N LEU A 249 -10.11 5.96 -19.06
CA LEU A 249 -10.56 5.15 -20.19
C LEU A 249 -9.98 5.61 -21.53
N SER A 250 -9.61 6.89 -21.67
CA SER A 250 -9.00 7.40 -22.91
C SER A 250 -7.67 6.72 -23.24
N THR A 251 -6.97 6.18 -22.24
CA THR A 251 -5.73 5.42 -22.43
C THR A 251 -5.93 4.14 -23.24
N PHE A 252 -7.16 3.59 -23.25
CA PHE A 252 -7.55 2.40 -24.00
C PHE A 252 -8.31 2.73 -25.30
N GLY A 253 -8.52 4.02 -25.59
CA GLY A 253 -9.17 4.51 -26.80
C GLY A 253 -10.57 5.10 -26.58
N ASN A 254 -10.99 5.93 -27.55
CA ASN A 254 -12.23 6.69 -27.45
C ASN A 254 -13.51 5.83 -27.46
N ASP A 255 -13.46 4.61 -28.01
CA ASP A 255 -14.59 3.66 -27.98
C ASP A 255 -15.01 3.35 -26.54
N LEU A 256 -14.06 3.18 -25.62
CA LEU A 256 -14.36 2.88 -24.22
C LEU A 256 -14.95 4.07 -23.47
N VAL A 257 -14.49 5.28 -23.77
CA VAL A 257 -15.09 6.52 -23.26
C VAL A 257 -16.55 6.64 -23.71
N GLN A 258 -16.85 6.34 -24.98
CA GLN A 258 -18.21 6.39 -25.52
C GLN A 258 -19.11 5.33 -24.88
N ARG A 259 -18.62 4.09 -24.72
CA ARG A 259 -19.36 3.01 -24.04
C ARG A 259 -19.67 3.37 -22.59
N TRP A 260 -18.70 3.90 -21.86
CA TRP A 260 -18.91 4.33 -20.47
C TRP A 260 -19.90 5.49 -20.38
N THR A 261 -19.81 6.47 -21.27
CA THR A 261 -20.78 7.57 -21.36
C THR A 261 -22.19 7.06 -21.61
N GLY A 262 -22.35 6.09 -22.51
CA GLY A 262 -23.63 5.43 -22.76
C GLY A 262 -24.14 4.65 -21.54
N ALA A 263 -23.25 4.00 -20.80
CA ALA A 263 -23.58 3.34 -19.53
C ALA A 263 -24.16 4.36 -18.54
N LEU A 264 -23.43 5.45 -18.26
CA LEU A 264 -23.86 6.50 -17.33
C LEU A 264 -25.20 7.11 -17.74
N PHE A 265 -25.41 7.36 -19.03
CA PHE A 265 -26.67 7.89 -19.54
C PHE A 265 -27.88 7.01 -19.20
N SER A 266 -27.69 5.69 -19.12
CA SER A 266 -28.77 4.74 -18.82
C SER A 266 -29.21 4.71 -17.36
N LEU A 267 -28.41 5.26 -16.43
CA LEU A 267 -28.69 5.32 -15.00
C LEU A 267 -29.79 6.36 -14.70
N SER A 268 -31.03 5.92 -14.77
CA SER A 268 -32.21 6.73 -14.50
C SER A 268 -33.23 5.95 -13.67
N PRO A 269 -33.74 6.51 -12.56
CA PRO A 269 -34.86 5.90 -11.84
C PRO A 269 -36.14 5.78 -12.69
N ALA A 270 -36.28 6.62 -13.72
CA ALA A 270 -37.39 6.55 -14.67
C ALA A 270 -37.23 5.42 -15.70
N ASN A 271 -36.02 4.87 -15.85
CA ASN A 271 -35.73 3.77 -16.76
C ASN A 271 -35.83 2.42 -16.00
N PRO A 272 -36.86 1.59 -16.27
CA PRO A 272 -37.01 0.29 -15.63
C PRO A 272 -35.98 -0.76 -16.08
N ASP A 273 -35.08 -0.42 -17.01
CA ASP A 273 -33.98 -1.29 -17.45
C ASP A 273 -32.60 -0.63 -17.23
N ALA A 274 -32.53 0.37 -16.35
CA ALA A 274 -31.31 1.14 -16.07
C ALA A 274 -30.12 0.26 -15.71
N ALA A 275 -30.28 -0.65 -14.74
CA ALA A 275 -29.21 -1.52 -14.28
C ALA A 275 -28.71 -2.46 -15.40
N ARG A 276 -29.62 -3.01 -16.22
CA ARG A 276 -29.25 -3.90 -17.34
C ARG A 276 -28.47 -3.14 -18.42
N HIS A 277 -28.97 -2.00 -18.87
CA HIS A 277 -28.30 -1.18 -19.88
C HIS A 277 -26.92 -0.71 -19.40
N PHE A 278 -26.84 -0.28 -18.14
CA PHE A 278 -25.59 0.11 -17.50
C PHE A 278 -24.60 -1.06 -17.45
N CYS A 279 -25.01 -2.19 -16.89
CA CYS A 279 -24.15 -3.36 -16.71
C CYS A 279 -23.70 -4.00 -18.03
N THR A 280 -24.55 -3.97 -19.06
CA THR A 280 -24.18 -4.44 -20.40
C THR A 280 -23.03 -3.60 -20.97
N SER A 281 -23.15 -2.27 -20.90
CA SER A 281 -22.11 -1.37 -21.40
C SER A 281 -20.84 -1.43 -20.55
N ALA A 282 -20.97 -1.49 -19.22
CA ALA A 282 -19.85 -1.57 -18.30
C ALA A 282 -19.08 -2.90 -18.41
N ARG A 283 -19.78 -4.01 -18.68
CA ARG A 283 -19.14 -5.31 -18.93
C ARG A 283 -18.18 -5.25 -20.11
N GLU A 284 -18.61 -4.63 -21.21
CA GLU A 284 -17.77 -4.46 -22.39
C GLU A 284 -16.53 -3.62 -22.07
N VAL A 285 -16.67 -2.59 -21.22
CA VAL A 285 -15.53 -1.78 -20.76
C VAL A 285 -14.51 -2.63 -20.01
N VAL A 286 -14.95 -3.38 -18.99
CA VAL A 286 -14.09 -4.24 -18.17
C VAL A 286 -13.37 -5.31 -18.99
N VAL A 287 -14.11 -6.00 -19.86
CA VAL A 287 -13.55 -7.05 -20.72
C VAL A 287 -12.50 -6.46 -21.66
N LYS A 288 -12.80 -5.31 -22.28
CA LYS A 288 -11.89 -4.68 -23.23
C LYS A 288 -10.61 -4.14 -22.58
N ILE A 289 -10.69 -3.61 -21.36
CA ILE A 289 -9.51 -3.22 -20.57
C ILE A 289 -8.58 -4.44 -20.40
N LEU A 290 -9.11 -5.55 -19.91
CA LEU A 290 -8.30 -6.76 -19.68
C LEU A 290 -7.73 -7.35 -20.99
N ASP A 291 -8.55 -7.48 -22.03
CA ASP A 291 -8.12 -8.10 -23.30
C ASP A 291 -7.11 -7.25 -24.06
N THR A 292 -7.20 -5.93 -23.97
CA THR A 292 -6.23 -5.02 -24.60
C THR A 292 -4.91 -4.98 -23.82
N SER A 293 -4.97 -5.14 -22.50
CA SER A 293 -3.80 -5.02 -21.61
C SER A 293 -3.03 -6.32 -21.43
N ALA A 294 -3.72 -7.46 -21.59
CA ALA A 294 -3.17 -8.79 -21.54
C ALA A 294 -3.63 -9.63 -22.76
N PRO A 295 -3.09 -9.34 -23.96
CA PRO A 295 -3.32 -10.14 -25.15
C PRO A 295 -2.90 -11.60 -24.93
N ASP A 296 -3.70 -12.55 -25.44
CA ASP A 296 -3.49 -13.99 -25.22
C ASP A 296 -2.10 -14.47 -25.68
N ASP A 297 -1.60 -13.93 -26.79
CA ASP A 297 -0.28 -14.23 -27.34
C ASP A 297 0.86 -13.72 -26.46
N GLU A 298 0.71 -12.52 -25.88
CA GLU A 298 1.69 -11.99 -24.93
C GLU A 298 1.71 -12.80 -23.63
N VAL A 299 0.55 -13.16 -23.09
CA VAL A 299 0.46 -13.97 -21.87
C VAL A 299 1.09 -15.33 -22.09
N LYS A 300 0.76 -16.01 -23.20
CA LYS A 300 1.36 -17.31 -23.58
C LYS A 300 2.86 -17.22 -23.81
N LYS A 301 3.35 -16.10 -24.33
CA LYS A 301 4.79 -15.86 -24.50
C LYS A 301 5.50 -15.67 -23.17
N SER A 302 4.87 -14.99 -22.22
CA SER A 302 5.40 -14.76 -20.89
C SER A 302 5.37 -16.02 -20.02
N ASP A 303 4.27 -16.77 -20.09
CA ASP A 303 4.08 -18.04 -19.40
C ASP A 303 3.48 -19.08 -20.37
N PRO A 304 4.31 -19.94 -20.98
CA PRO A 304 3.84 -21.00 -21.88
C PRO A 304 2.92 -22.03 -21.20
N ASN A 305 2.94 -22.12 -19.87
CA ASN A 305 2.12 -23.04 -19.09
C ASN A 305 0.89 -22.36 -18.49
N CYS A 306 0.56 -21.14 -18.94
CA CYS A 306 -0.57 -20.38 -18.41
C CYS A 306 -1.89 -21.15 -18.52
N GLU A 307 -2.79 -20.92 -17.58
CA GLU A 307 -4.10 -21.57 -17.58
C GLU A 307 -4.93 -21.13 -18.79
N ILE A 308 -5.37 -22.12 -19.58
CA ILE A 308 -6.21 -21.93 -20.77
C ILE A 308 -7.60 -22.55 -20.58
N THR A 309 -8.59 -21.93 -21.21
CA THR A 309 -9.95 -22.45 -21.31
C THR A 309 -9.99 -23.69 -22.21
N LYS A 310 -11.11 -24.45 -22.15
CA LYS A 310 -11.36 -25.60 -23.04
C LYS A 310 -11.33 -25.22 -24.53
N GLN A 311 -11.57 -23.95 -24.85
CA GLN A 311 -11.56 -23.37 -26.19
C GLN A 311 -10.17 -22.85 -26.61
N GLY A 312 -9.15 -22.97 -25.75
CA GLY A 312 -7.77 -22.57 -26.06
C GLY A 312 -7.44 -21.09 -25.84
N ALA A 313 -8.40 -20.28 -25.37
CA ALA A 313 -8.18 -18.90 -24.95
C ALA A 313 -7.57 -18.84 -23.55
N VAL A 314 -6.73 -17.84 -23.30
CA VAL A 314 -6.11 -17.61 -21.97
C VAL A 314 -7.18 -17.27 -20.95
N THR A 315 -7.10 -17.85 -19.75
CA THR A 315 -8.06 -17.54 -18.68
C THR A 315 -7.86 -16.13 -18.13
N ARG A 316 -8.92 -15.56 -17.55
CA ARG A 316 -8.84 -14.25 -16.87
C ARG A 316 -7.83 -14.25 -15.73
N ARG A 317 -7.78 -15.34 -14.95
CA ARG A 317 -6.81 -15.53 -13.87
C ARG A 317 -5.38 -15.39 -14.40
N ALA A 318 -5.06 -16.11 -15.49
CA ALA A 318 -3.75 -16.00 -16.13
C ALA A 318 -3.44 -14.58 -16.64
N LYS A 319 -4.43 -13.87 -17.21
CA LYS A 319 -4.27 -12.46 -17.61
C LYS A 319 -3.95 -11.55 -16.42
N ILE A 320 -4.66 -11.73 -15.30
CA ILE A 320 -4.43 -10.96 -14.07
C ILE A 320 -3.03 -11.24 -13.52
N SER A 321 -2.63 -12.52 -13.43
CA SER A 321 -1.29 -12.90 -12.98
C SER A 321 -0.20 -12.29 -13.87
N TYR A 322 -0.39 -12.30 -15.19
CA TYR A 322 0.52 -11.63 -16.13
C TYR A 322 0.62 -10.13 -15.84
N LEU A 323 -0.50 -9.42 -15.69
CA LEU A 323 -0.51 -7.98 -15.40
C LEU A 323 0.21 -7.66 -14.09
N LEU A 324 -0.08 -8.40 -13.02
CA LEU A 324 0.57 -8.22 -11.72
C LEU A 324 2.08 -8.49 -11.78
N SER A 325 2.50 -9.54 -12.50
CA SER A 325 3.92 -9.89 -12.63
C SER A 325 4.74 -8.80 -13.35
N ARG A 326 4.12 -8.07 -14.29
CA ARG A 326 4.77 -6.93 -14.98
C ARG A 326 5.15 -5.80 -14.03
N HIS A 327 4.47 -5.73 -12.89
CA HIS A 327 4.64 -4.74 -11.83
C HIS A 327 5.37 -5.33 -10.61
N GLY A 328 6.04 -6.47 -10.78
CA GLY A 328 6.82 -7.12 -9.72
C GLY A 328 5.98 -7.81 -8.64
N VAL A 329 4.66 -7.88 -8.80
CA VAL A 329 3.75 -8.55 -7.86
C VAL A 329 3.63 -10.02 -8.24
N ASN A 330 4.36 -10.87 -7.52
CA ASN A 330 4.43 -12.32 -7.77
C ASN A 330 3.68 -13.16 -6.73
N THR A 331 2.98 -12.50 -5.81
CA THR A 331 2.23 -13.15 -4.74
C THR A 331 0.90 -13.68 -5.28
N GLU A 332 0.79 -15.01 -5.41
CA GLU A 332 -0.41 -15.68 -5.95
C GLU A 332 -1.69 -15.31 -5.18
N GLN A 333 -1.59 -15.11 -3.87
CA GLN A 333 -2.72 -14.73 -3.01
C GLN A 333 -3.32 -13.37 -3.41
N ILE A 334 -2.49 -12.42 -3.87
CA ILE A 334 -2.98 -11.13 -4.38
C ILE A 334 -3.67 -11.33 -5.73
N ALA A 335 -3.11 -12.18 -6.60
CA ALA A 335 -3.75 -12.51 -7.87
C ALA A 335 -5.12 -13.20 -7.65
N ASP A 336 -5.24 -14.07 -6.65
CA ASP A 336 -6.51 -14.70 -6.26
C ASP A 336 -7.53 -13.66 -5.81
N ALA A 337 -7.14 -12.70 -4.98
CA ALA A 337 -8.00 -11.61 -4.52
C ALA A 337 -8.49 -10.73 -5.68
N VAL A 338 -7.59 -10.30 -6.58
CA VAL A 338 -7.95 -9.50 -7.76
C VAL A 338 -8.88 -10.28 -8.70
N ASN A 339 -8.58 -11.56 -8.94
CA ASN A 339 -9.43 -12.41 -9.78
C ASN A 339 -10.82 -12.60 -9.17
N GLU A 340 -10.91 -12.74 -7.84
CA GLU A 340 -12.19 -12.86 -7.15
C GLU A 340 -13.00 -11.56 -7.19
N ASP A 341 -12.36 -10.39 -7.11
CA ASP A 341 -13.03 -9.10 -7.34
C ASP A 341 -13.65 -9.04 -8.74
N VAL A 342 -12.89 -9.39 -9.78
CA VAL A 342 -13.41 -9.37 -11.15
C VAL A 342 -14.50 -10.41 -11.37
N ASN A 343 -14.38 -11.60 -10.78
CA ASN A 343 -15.46 -12.59 -10.80
C ASN A 343 -16.72 -12.05 -10.11
N ASN A 344 -16.55 -11.34 -8.99
CA ASN A 344 -17.64 -10.72 -8.27
C ASN A 344 -18.38 -9.69 -9.13
N LEU A 345 -17.63 -8.79 -9.78
CA LEU A 345 -18.17 -7.80 -10.70
C LEU A 345 -18.89 -8.43 -11.89
N LEU A 346 -18.33 -9.47 -12.49
CA LEU A 346 -18.98 -10.13 -13.63
C LEU A 346 -20.22 -10.94 -13.22
N SER A 347 -20.26 -11.46 -12.00
CA SER A 347 -21.45 -12.07 -11.42
C SER A 347 -22.58 -11.05 -11.25
N LEU A 348 -22.25 -9.81 -10.85
CA LEU A 348 -23.18 -8.69 -10.81
C LEU A 348 -23.78 -8.42 -12.19
N PHE A 349 -22.93 -8.31 -13.22
CA PHE A 349 -23.41 -8.06 -14.59
C PHE A 349 -24.31 -9.17 -15.11
N ARG A 350 -23.97 -10.45 -14.84
CA ARG A 350 -24.85 -11.58 -15.19
C ARG A 350 -26.20 -11.47 -14.50
N THR A 351 -26.22 -11.19 -13.20
CA THR A 351 -27.47 -11.09 -12.43
C THR A 351 -28.43 -10.04 -13.01
N PHE A 352 -27.92 -8.87 -13.41
CA PHE A 352 -28.78 -7.84 -14.01
C PHE A 352 -29.14 -8.12 -15.48
N ASN A 353 -28.31 -8.87 -16.21
CA ASN A 353 -28.56 -9.18 -17.61
C ASN A 353 -29.49 -10.39 -17.81
N ASP A 354 -29.46 -11.38 -16.91
CA ASP A 354 -30.23 -12.64 -17.02
C ASP A 354 -31.74 -12.45 -16.74
N GLY A 355 -32.17 -11.22 -16.45
CA GLY A 355 -33.59 -10.84 -16.45
C GLY A 355 -34.44 -11.42 -15.32
N THR A 356 -33.82 -11.87 -14.23
CA THR A 356 -34.57 -12.28 -13.02
C THR A 356 -35.17 -11.05 -12.36
N HIS A 357 -36.40 -10.71 -12.75
CA HIS A 357 -37.17 -9.61 -12.20
C HIS A 357 -37.52 -9.86 -10.73
N GLY A 358 -36.77 -9.27 -9.81
CA GLY A 358 -37.33 -8.80 -8.55
C GLY A 358 -37.46 -7.28 -8.59
N HIS A 359 -38.56 -6.75 -8.05
CA HIS A 359 -38.93 -5.33 -8.03
C HIS A 359 -39.13 -4.68 -9.41
N ALA A 360 -40.00 -5.19 -10.28
CA ALA A 360 -40.50 -4.50 -11.49
C ALA A 360 -39.43 -3.78 -12.39
N GLY A 361 -38.15 -4.14 -12.29
CA GLY A 361 -37.02 -3.48 -12.94
C GLY A 361 -36.65 -2.07 -12.42
N ARG A 362 -37.41 -1.48 -11.49
CA ARG A 362 -37.16 -0.10 -11.04
C ARG A 362 -36.23 -0.09 -9.84
N PHE A 363 -35.07 0.52 -10.01
CA PHE A 363 -34.11 0.79 -8.95
C PHE A 363 -34.28 2.21 -8.42
N THR A 364 -34.18 2.35 -7.12
CA THR A 364 -34.11 3.63 -6.40
C THR A 364 -32.80 4.36 -6.73
N ILE A 365 -32.75 5.67 -6.42
CA ILE A 365 -31.51 6.45 -6.56
C ILE A 365 -30.38 5.84 -5.71
N THR A 366 -30.70 5.35 -4.51
CA THR A 366 -29.76 4.68 -3.62
C THR A 366 -29.16 3.43 -4.25
N GLU A 367 -30.00 2.56 -4.82
CA GLU A 367 -29.52 1.34 -5.48
C GLU A 367 -28.70 1.67 -6.74
N LEU A 368 -29.14 2.63 -7.56
CA LEU A 368 -28.40 3.06 -8.75
C LEU A 368 -27.05 3.71 -8.39
N THR A 369 -27.01 4.48 -7.30
CA THR A 369 -25.77 5.06 -6.75
C THR A 369 -24.83 3.93 -6.35
N ALA A 370 -25.31 2.95 -5.59
CA ALA A 370 -24.47 1.84 -5.15
C ALA A 370 -23.96 0.98 -6.33
N ILE A 371 -24.81 0.72 -7.34
CA ILE A 371 -24.43 0.03 -8.57
C ILE A 371 -23.33 0.81 -9.31
N ARG A 372 -23.53 2.11 -9.51
CA ARG A 372 -22.52 2.95 -10.17
C ARG A 372 -21.21 2.94 -9.38
N THR A 373 -21.25 3.22 -8.09
CA THR A 373 -20.06 3.31 -7.22
C THR A 373 -19.26 2.01 -7.28
N ARG A 374 -19.92 0.85 -7.17
CA ARG A 374 -19.22 -0.44 -7.27
C ARG A 374 -18.56 -0.64 -8.63
N VAL A 375 -19.28 -0.38 -9.72
CA VAL A 375 -18.75 -0.61 -11.08
C VAL A 375 -17.65 0.38 -11.45
N GLU A 376 -17.83 1.65 -11.09
CA GLU A 376 -16.84 2.71 -11.32
C GLU A 376 -15.56 2.46 -10.52
N SER A 377 -15.70 2.07 -9.24
CA SER A 377 -14.55 1.68 -8.40
C SER A 377 -13.80 0.50 -9.02
N ALA A 378 -14.51 -0.55 -9.44
CA ALA A 378 -13.89 -1.72 -10.04
C ALA A 378 -13.14 -1.42 -11.35
N ILE A 379 -13.67 -0.52 -12.18
CA ILE A 379 -12.99 -0.07 -13.41
C ILE A 379 -11.74 0.74 -13.05
N SER A 380 -11.84 1.64 -12.07
CA SER A 380 -10.69 2.40 -11.57
C SER A 380 -9.61 1.47 -11.00
N PHE A 381 -10.01 0.46 -10.22
CA PHE A 381 -9.12 -0.56 -9.68
C PHE A 381 -8.42 -1.35 -10.78
N LEU A 382 -9.15 -1.82 -11.79
CA LEU A 382 -8.57 -2.51 -12.95
C LEU A 382 -7.61 -1.62 -13.73
N HIS A 383 -7.93 -0.35 -13.90
CA HIS A 383 -7.01 0.61 -14.51
C HIS A 383 -5.70 0.69 -13.71
N ARG A 384 -5.74 0.68 -12.37
CA ARG A 384 -4.52 0.64 -11.55
C ARG A 384 -3.74 -0.65 -11.71
N VAL A 385 -4.40 -1.81 -11.68
CA VAL A 385 -3.76 -3.12 -11.91
C VAL A 385 -3.04 -3.16 -13.26
N VAL A 386 -3.58 -2.49 -14.27
CA VAL A 386 -2.99 -2.44 -15.61
C VAL A 386 -1.88 -1.39 -15.71
N SER A 387 -2.09 -0.20 -15.15
CA SER A 387 -1.29 1.00 -15.45
C SER A 387 -0.24 1.36 -14.40
N GLU A 388 -0.40 0.95 -13.13
CA GLU A 388 0.50 1.34 -12.03
C GLU A 388 1.58 0.26 -11.77
N PRO A 389 2.87 0.64 -11.66
CA PRO A 389 4.00 -0.27 -11.40
C PRO A 389 4.17 -0.73 -9.95
#